data_AF-A0A2G8HS59-F1
#
_entry.id   AF-A0A2G8HS59-F1
#
_cell.length_a   1.000
_cell.length_b   1.000
_cell.length_c   1.000
_cell.angle_alpha   90.00
_cell.angle_beta   90.00
_cell.angle_gamma   90.00
#
_symmetry.space_group_name_H-M   'P 1'
#
loop_
_entity.id
_entity.type
_entity.pdbx_description
1 polymer ?
#
loop_
_entity_poly.entity_id
_entity_poly.type
_entity_poly.pdbx_seq_one_letter_code
_entity_poly.pdbx_strand_id
1 'polypeptide(L)'
;MNKILIISLLILCSCDRLYKSNELISQFENHLKLAFTLESGFSENSSFTTGNIIERPAGSWQNLISSDHYCLNYKIPVTNKEGILQIVEKLSEQDCPSLPTSNELISVEGIKKLKVKFSTDHIQGKSVRNGVYGITMSYLFKEKERIVNITLPNKLRSKDYIRANLAKYSSSGTYRQSKGVRITQANRQTLMTSLWFGDWDLKEREEIDFCEKKNDRCEITGSSNCGDCLYGWEYLVDYNCVGGGSKACSPVKCGEKGRPACPRGVLWSGKDIQELCFDDSPAGFCQDDLQVICGEDGVLICI
;
A
#
# COMPACT_ATOMS: atom_id res chain seq x y z
N MET A 1 -30.95 -32.11 -27.01
CA MET A 1 -30.68 -30.68 -26.78
C MET A 1 -30.35 -30.31 -25.32
N ASN A 2 -30.69 -31.10 -24.30
CA ASN A 2 -30.42 -30.71 -22.89
C ASN A 2 -28.97 -30.84 -22.40
N LYS A 3 -28.09 -31.62 -23.04
CA LYS A 3 -26.71 -31.82 -22.55
C LYS A 3 -25.77 -30.64 -22.82
N ILE A 4 -25.97 -29.91 -23.91
CA ILE A 4 -25.13 -28.76 -24.28
C ILE A 4 -25.42 -27.57 -23.35
N LEU A 5 -26.68 -27.38 -22.96
CA LEU A 5 -27.09 -26.29 -22.06
C LEU A 5 -26.49 -26.45 -20.65
N ILE A 6 -26.37 -27.69 -20.15
CA ILE A 6 -25.79 -27.99 -18.82
C ILE A 6 -24.28 -27.71 -18.81
N ILE A 7 -23.57 -28.01 -19.90
CA ILE A 7 -22.14 -27.74 -20.01
C ILE A 7 -21.87 -26.24 -20.08
N SER A 8 -22.68 -25.48 -20.84
CA SER A 8 -22.58 -24.02 -20.86
C SER A 8 -22.91 -23.38 -19.50
N LEU A 9 -23.87 -23.93 -18.75
CA LEU A 9 -24.18 -23.46 -17.39
C LEU A 9 -23.05 -23.75 -16.39
N LEU A 10 -22.39 -24.90 -16.51
CA LEU A 10 -21.25 -25.28 -15.65
C LEU A 10 -20.01 -24.42 -15.93
N ILE A 11 -19.76 -24.05 -17.20
CA ILE A 11 -18.66 -23.17 -17.57
C ILE A 11 -18.92 -21.74 -17.05
N LEU A 12 -20.16 -21.23 -17.20
CA LEU A 12 -20.52 -19.91 -16.69
C LEU A 12 -20.51 -19.82 -15.15
N CYS A 13 -20.84 -20.90 -14.43
CA CYS A 13 -20.72 -20.95 -12.97
C CYS A 13 -19.28 -21.10 -12.45
N SER A 14 -18.30 -21.38 -13.33
CA SER A 14 -16.90 -21.59 -12.93
C SER A 14 -16.05 -20.32 -12.93
N CYS A 15 -16.58 -19.19 -13.40
CA CYS A 15 -15.86 -17.91 -13.49
C CYS A 15 -15.94 -17.03 -12.24
N ASP A 16 -16.72 -17.39 -11.22
CA ASP A 16 -17.00 -16.49 -10.08
C ASP A 16 -15.94 -16.48 -8.97
N ARG A 17 -14.80 -17.17 -9.13
CA ARG A 17 -13.70 -17.07 -8.15
C ARG A 17 -12.33 -17.04 -8.83
N LEU A 18 -12.05 -15.93 -9.52
CA LEU A 18 -10.72 -15.62 -10.05
C LEU A 18 -9.62 -15.58 -8.97
N TYR A 19 -9.99 -15.32 -7.70
CA TYR A 19 -9.06 -15.27 -6.58
C TYR A 19 -9.30 -16.38 -5.56
N LYS A 20 -8.22 -17.03 -5.09
CA LYS A 20 -8.26 -17.81 -3.86
C LYS A 20 -8.54 -16.85 -2.70
N SER A 21 -9.27 -17.30 -1.68
CA SER A 21 -9.60 -16.48 -0.50
C SER A 21 -8.39 -15.79 0.17
N ASN A 22 -7.21 -16.41 0.12
CA ASN A 22 -5.99 -15.86 0.71
C ASN A 22 -5.39 -14.74 -0.16
N GLU A 23 -5.62 -14.78 -1.47
CA GLU A 23 -5.21 -13.74 -2.40
C GLU A 23 -6.15 -12.53 -2.23
N LEU A 24 -7.45 -12.77 -2.14
CA LEU A 24 -8.45 -11.70 -1.90
C LEU A 24 -8.15 -10.89 -0.63
N ILE A 25 -7.87 -11.56 0.50
CA ILE A 25 -7.52 -10.84 1.75
C ILE A 25 -6.22 -10.06 1.62
N SER A 26 -5.21 -10.59 0.91
CA SER A 26 -3.94 -9.90 0.70
C SER A 26 -4.12 -8.67 -0.21
N GLN A 27 -4.95 -8.79 -1.25
CA GLN A 27 -5.33 -7.69 -2.13
C GLN A 27 -6.10 -6.60 -1.36
N PHE A 28 -7.04 -7.00 -0.49
CA PHE A 28 -7.75 -6.09 0.40
C PHE A 28 -6.76 -5.32 1.31
N GLU A 29 -5.83 -6.01 1.96
CA GLU A 29 -4.81 -5.40 2.84
C GLU A 29 -3.92 -4.40 2.09
N ASN A 30 -3.58 -4.69 0.82
CA ASN A 30 -2.79 -3.79 -0.02
C ASN A 30 -3.59 -2.55 -0.44
N HIS A 31 -4.84 -2.73 -0.88
CA HIS A 31 -5.73 -1.59 -1.19
C HIS A 31 -5.94 -0.72 0.03
N LEU A 32 -6.10 -1.32 1.20
CA LEU A 32 -6.23 -0.60 2.46
C LEU A 32 -5.01 0.28 2.75
N LYS A 33 -3.80 -0.27 2.59
CA LYS A 33 -2.56 0.50 2.78
C LYS A 33 -2.48 1.66 1.78
N LEU A 34 -2.71 1.39 0.49
CA LEU A 34 -2.60 2.42 -0.56
C LEU A 34 -3.65 3.52 -0.38
N ALA A 35 -4.89 3.15 -0.08
CA ALA A 35 -6.01 4.08 0.09
C ALA A 35 -5.77 5.05 1.25
N PHE A 36 -5.27 4.57 2.39
CA PHE A 36 -5.20 5.41 3.59
C PHE A 36 -3.83 6.03 3.88
N THR A 37 -2.72 5.52 3.31
CA THR A 37 -1.37 6.00 3.69
C THR A 37 -1.16 7.49 3.41
N LEU A 38 -1.62 8.00 2.27
CA LEU A 38 -1.32 9.38 1.85
C LEU A 38 -2.46 10.38 2.07
N GLU A 39 -3.56 9.94 2.69
CA GLU A 39 -4.71 10.79 2.99
C GLU A 39 -4.39 11.78 4.11
N SER A 40 -5.07 12.93 4.15
CA SER A 40 -4.73 14.01 5.07
C SER A 40 -5.80 14.28 6.13
N GLY A 41 -7.07 14.33 5.72
CA GLY A 41 -8.21 14.33 6.60
C GLY A 41 -8.52 12.91 7.05
N PHE A 42 -8.64 12.72 8.37
CA PHE A 42 -9.15 11.47 8.93
C PHE A 42 -10.18 11.80 9.99
N SER A 43 -11.28 11.07 9.96
CA SER A 43 -12.22 10.97 11.06
C SER A 43 -12.35 9.50 11.46
N GLU A 44 -12.41 9.24 12.75
CA GLU A 44 -12.48 7.89 13.30
C GLU A 44 -13.71 7.74 14.20
N ASN A 45 -14.29 6.56 14.18
CA ASN A 45 -15.30 6.19 15.16
C ASN A 45 -14.62 5.66 16.42
N SER A 46 -14.39 6.56 17.38
CA SER A 46 -13.68 6.28 18.64
C SER A 46 -14.29 5.12 19.45
N SER A 47 -15.56 4.77 19.23
CA SER A 47 -16.19 3.61 19.87
C SER A 47 -15.58 2.27 19.41
N PHE A 48 -14.99 2.24 18.21
CA PHE A 48 -14.48 1.03 17.56
C PHE A 48 -12.95 1.03 17.38
N THR A 49 -12.28 2.17 17.57
CA THR A 49 -10.83 2.32 17.33
C THR A 49 -9.98 2.28 18.60
N THR A 50 -10.52 1.73 19.70
CA THR A 50 -9.86 1.61 21.01
C THR A 50 -8.83 0.47 21.12
N GLY A 51 -8.80 -0.43 20.14
CA GLY A 51 -8.01 -1.67 20.16
C GLY A 51 -8.70 -2.86 20.82
N ASN A 52 -9.93 -2.69 21.29
CA ASN A 52 -10.77 -3.80 21.76
C ASN A 52 -11.42 -4.54 20.59
N ILE A 53 -11.91 -5.75 20.85
CA ILE A 53 -12.64 -6.52 19.83
C ILE A 53 -13.98 -5.85 19.57
N ILE A 54 -14.28 -5.63 18.28
CA ILE A 54 -15.55 -5.05 17.82
C ILE A 54 -16.57 -6.19 17.66
N GLU A 55 -17.42 -6.38 18.67
CA GLU A 55 -18.45 -7.44 18.67
C GLU A 55 -19.88 -6.90 18.71
N ARG A 56 -20.06 -5.59 18.98
CA ARG A 56 -21.39 -4.98 19.15
C ARG A 56 -21.48 -3.61 18.48
N PRO A 57 -22.64 -3.24 17.92
CA PRO A 57 -23.86 -4.06 17.83
C PRO A 57 -23.75 -5.16 16.75
N ALA A 58 -24.04 -6.41 17.12
CA ALA A 58 -23.91 -7.55 16.21
C ALA A 58 -24.83 -7.40 14.98
N GLY A 59 -24.33 -7.72 13.79
CA GLY A 59 -25.06 -7.60 12.53
C GLY A 59 -25.19 -6.19 11.97
N SER A 60 -24.74 -5.17 12.70
CA SER A 60 -24.76 -3.79 12.23
C SER A 60 -23.56 -3.48 11.33
N TRP A 61 -23.76 -2.51 10.43
CA TRP A 61 -22.68 -1.89 9.68
C TRP A 61 -22.17 -0.66 10.43
N GLN A 62 -20.86 -0.54 10.55
CA GLN A 62 -20.19 0.58 11.21
C GLN A 62 -19.15 1.18 10.28
N ASN A 63 -19.14 2.50 10.18
CA ASN A 63 -17.99 3.21 9.64
C ASN A 63 -16.90 3.23 10.72
N LEU A 64 -15.73 2.68 10.41
CA LEU A 64 -14.61 2.62 11.34
C LEU A 64 -13.73 3.86 11.20
N ILE A 65 -13.35 4.15 9.95
CA ILE A 65 -12.41 5.21 9.59
C ILE A 65 -12.91 5.84 8.29
N SER A 66 -12.89 7.15 8.22
CA SER A 66 -13.10 7.92 6.99
C SER A 66 -11.91 8.83 6.74
N SER A 67 -11.55 9.00 5.47
CA SER A 67 -10.54 9.94 5.01
C SER A 67 -11.14 10.95 4.03
N ASP A 68 -10.30 11.75 3.35
CA ASP A 68 -10.76 12.69 2.32
C ASP A 68 -11.49 11.94 1.19
N HIS A 69 -10.96 10.80 0.75
CA HIS A 69 -11.47 10.04 -0.40
C HIS A 69 -12.05 8.67 -0.06
N TYR A 70 -11.75 8.08 1.10
CA TYR A 70 -12.06 6.68 1.38
C TYR A 70 -12.80 6.47 2.71
N CYS A 71 -13.54 5.36 2.77
CA CYS A 71 -14.28 4.92 3.95
C CYS A 71 -14.01 3.44 4.21
N LEU A 72 -13.52 3.12 5.40
CA LEU A 72 -13.37 1.76 5.89
C LEU A 72 -14.59 1.41 6.73
N ASN A 73 -15.38 0.45 6.26
CA ASN A 73 -16.58 0.00 6.95
C ASN A 73 -16.47 -1.46 7.37
N TYR A 74 -17.15 -1.82 8.45
CA TYR A 74 -17.20 -3.17 9.00
C TYR A 74 -18.62 -3.59 9.32
N LYS A 75 -19.03 -4.74 8.79
CA LYS A 75 -20.22 -5.46 9.23
C LYS A 75 -19.84 -6.37 10.38
N ILE A 76 -20.37 -6.06 11.57
CA ILE A 76 -20.09 -6.83 12.78
C ILE A 76 -20.75 -8.20 12.64
N PRO A 77 -20.04 -9.31 12.88
CA PRO A 77 -20.58 -10.65 12.75
C PRO A 77 -21.77 -10.88 13.69
N VAL A 78 -22.66 -11.78 13.27
CA VAL A 78 -23.75 -12.32 14.11
C VAL A 78 -23.47 -13.79 14.33
N THR A 79 -24.10 -14.44 15.31
CA THR A 79 -23.99 -15.89 15.50
C THR A 79 -24.20 -16.61 14.15
N ASN A 80 -23.22 -17.41 13.73
CA ASN A 80 -23.18 -18.16 12.46
C ASN A 80 -23.08 -17.31 11.18
N LYS A 81 -22.79 -16.01 11.27
CA LYS A 81 -22.50 -15.14 10.11
C LYS A 81 -21.16 -14.46 10.28
N GLU A 82 -20.38 -14.45 9.21
CA GLU A 82 -19.05 -13.85 9.21
C GLU A 82 -19.12 -12.32 9.08
N GLY A 83 -18.11 -11.63 9.61
CA GLY A 83 -17.98 -10.19 9.44
C GLY A 83 -17.46 -9.83 8.06
N ILE A 84 -17.73 -8.60 7.63
CA ILE A 84 -17.34 -8.10 6.30
C ILE A 84 -16.59 -6.79 6.48
N LEU A 85 -15.37 -6.71 5.95
CA LEU A 85 -14.65 -5.45 5.80
C LEU A 85 -14.82 -4.94 4.37
N GLN A 86 -15.01 -3.64 4.20
CA GLN A 86 -15.09 -3.02 2.88
C GLN A 86 -14.41 -1.66 2.86
N ILE A 87 -13.77 -1.36 1.74
CA ILE A 87 -13.25 -0.03 1.41
C ILE A 87 -14.17 0.55 0.34
N VAL A 88 -14.62 1.77 0.57
CA VAL A 88 -15.53 2.49 -0.32
C VAL A 88 -14.92 3.83 -0.67
N GLU A 89 -15.03 4.23 -1.94
CA GLU A 89 -14.66 5.57 -2.39
C GLU A 89 -15.80 6.57 -2.10
N LYS A 90 -15.43 7.77 -1.68
CA LYS A 90 -16.38 8.87 -1.49
C LYS A 90 -16.71 9.48 -2.85
N LEU A 91 -17.99 9.54 -3.17
CA LEU A 91 -18.48 10.20 -4.39
C LEU A 91 -18.51 11.73 -4.27
N SER A 92 -18.41 12.27 -3.05
CA SER A 92 -18.38 13.70 -2.77
C SER A 92 -17.52 13.98 -1.54
N GLU A 93 -16.98 15.19 -1.42
CA GLU A 93 -16.01 15.56 -0.38
C GLU A 93 -16.49 15.40 1.07
N GLN A 94 -17.80 15.30 1.32
CA GLN A 94 -18.32 15.52 2.68
C GLN A 94 -18.63 14.25 3.48
N ASP A 95 -19.24 13.21 2.92
CA ASP A 95 -19.66 12.06 3.72
C ASP A 95 -19.42 10.68 3.08
N CYS A 96 -19.19 9.70 3.94
CA CYS A 96 -19.23 8.29 3.55
C CYS A 96 -20.65 7.91 3.11
N PRO A 97 -20.81 7.05 2.09
CA PRO A 97 -22.14 6.61 1.66
C PRO A 97 -22.88 5.92 2.80
N SER A 98 -24.21 6.04 2.79
CA SER A 98 -25.08 5.38 3.75
C SER A 98 -24.87 3.87 3.73
N LEU A 99 -24.73 3.27 4.91
CA LEU A 99 -24.55 1.82 5.07
C LEU A 99 -25.90 1.12 5.25
N PRO A 100 -26.10 -0.09 4.68
CA PRO A 100 -25.17 -0.81 3.79
C PRO A 100 -25.07 -0.16 2.40
N THR A 101 -23.91 -0.27 1.78
CA THR A 101 -23.67 0.15 0.40
C THR A 101 -23.16 -1.04 -0.41
N SER A 102 -23.44 -1.04 -1.72
CA SER A 102 -22.95 -2.02 -2.70
C SER A 102 -21.88 -1.44 -3.63
N ASN A 103 -21.42 -0.22 -3.34
CA ASN A 103 -20.43 0.50 -4.16
C ASN A 103 -19.05 0.41 -3.52
N GLU A 104 -18.64 -0.77 -3.07
CA GLU A 104 -17.28 -0.99 -2.57
C GLU A 104 -16.24 -1.00 -3.71
N LEU A 105 -15.04 -0.51 -3.41
CA LEU A 105 -13.86 -0.75 -4.23
C LEU A 105 -13.38 -2.20 -4.05
N ILE A 106 -13.38 -2.65 -2.79
CA ILE A 106 -13.01 -4.02 -2.43
C ILE A 106 -13.67 -4.39 -1.09
N SER A 107 -14.16 -5.62 -1.00
CA SER A 107 -14.75 -6.19 0.21
C SER A 107 -14.18 -7.58 0.49
N VAL A 108 -14.14 -7.93 1.77
CA VAL A 108 -13.70 -9.25 2.23
C VAL A 108 -14.61 -9.73 3.36
N GLU A 109 -15.23 -10.89 3.13
CA GLU A 109 -16.02 -11.61 4.13
C GLU A 109 -15.11 -12.51 4.99
N GLY A 110 -15.63 -13.18 6.01
CA GLY A 110 -14.82 -14.10 6.82
C GLY A 110 -14.04 -13.45 7.95
N ILE A 111 -14.31 -12.19 8.26
CA ILE A 111 -13.58 -11.43 9.28
C ILE A 111 -14.19 -11.67 10.67
N LYS A 112 -13.38 -12.15 11.61
CA LYS A 112 -13.76 -12.35 13.02
C LYS A 112 -12.80 -11.61 13.95
N LYS A 113 -13.27 -11.31 15.16
CA LYS A 113 -12.48 -10.68 16.24
C LYS A 113 -11.68 -9.44 15.80
N LEU A 114 -12.27 -8.58 14.97
CA LEU A 114 -11.60 -7.39 14.49
C LEU A 114 -11.30 -6.45 15.66
N LYS A 115 -10.04 -6.00 15.72
CA LYS A 115 -9.58 -4.91 16.58
C LYS A 115 -8.97 -3.85 15.68
N VAL A 116 -9.29 -2.60 15.95
CA VAL A 116 -8.67 -1.45 15.29
C VAL A 116 -8.12 -0.54 16.37
N LYS A 117 -6.86 -0.17 16.27
CA LYS A 117 -6.20 0.73 17.20
C LYS A 117 -5.41 1.76 16.41
N PHE A 118 -5.64 3.03 16.68
CA PHE A 118 -4.62 4.03 16.35
C PHE A 118 -3.44 3.80 17.26
N SER A 119 -2.31 3.42 16.66
CA SER A 119 -1.07 3.43 17.41
C SER A 119 -0.81 4.88 17.79
N THR A 120 -0.51 5.12 19.06
CA THR A 120 -0.16 6.44 19.58
C THR A 120 1.19 6.30 20.31
N ASP A 121 2.13 7.08 19.80
CA ASP A 121 3.20 7.74 20.55
C ASP A 121 4.33 6.87 21.11
N HIS A 122 4.44 5.58 20.82
CA HIS A 122 5.48 4.75 21.44
C HIS A 122 6.34 4.00 20.42
N ILE A 123 7.63 4.36 20.35
CA ILE A 123 8.67 3.56 19.70
C ILE A 123 9.49 2.90 20.81
N GLN A 124 9.56 1.56 20.81
CA GLN A 124 10.34 0.77 21.78
C GLN A 124 10.03 1.13 23.25
N GLY A 125 8.76 1.37 23.58
CA GLY A 125 8.32 1.65 24.96
C GLY A 125 8.62 3.08 25.46
N LYS A 126 9.17 3.97 24.63
CA LYS A 126 9.37 5.38 24.97
C LYS A 126 8.27 6.23 24.36
N SER A 127 7.62 7.07 25.16
CA SER A 127 6.65 8.05 24.65
C SER A 127 7.37 9.12 23.83
N VAL A 128 6.86 9.39 22.64
CA VAL A 128 7.39 10.39 21.71
C VAL A 128 6.41 11.56 21.74
N ARG A 129 6.85 12.70 22.30
CA ARG A 129 6.08 13.95 22.25
C ARG A 129 5.80 14.30 20.77
N ASN A 130 4.51 14.45 20.42
CA ASN A 130 4.01 14.81 19.08
C ASN A 130 4.08 13.69 18.02
N GLY A 131 3.56 12.51 18.33
CA GLY A 131 3.43 11.40 17.39
C GLY A 131 2.05 11.33 16.72
N VAL A 132 1.99 11.20 15.39
CA VAL A 132 0.83 10.59 14.73
C VAL A 132 1.31 9.30 14.11
N TYR A 133 0.73 8.22 14.61
CA TYR A 133 1.18 6.87 14.39
C TYR A 133 0.05 6.09 13.73
N GLY A 134 0.48 5.12 12.93
CA GLY A 134 -0.37 4.40 12.01
C GLY A 134 -1.61 3.75 12.62
N ILE A 135 -2.44 3.21 11.75
CA ILE A 135 -3.51 2.31 12.16
C ILE A 135 -2.93 0.91 12.26
N THR A 136 -3.18 0.24 13.38
CA THR A 136 -3.00 -1.20 13.50
C THR A 136 -4.38 -1.86 13.51
N MET A 137 -4.58 -2.79 12.58
CA MET A 137 -5.74 -3.66 12.55
C MET A 137 -5.31 -5.09 12.81
N SER A 138 -6.04 -5.81 13.66
CA SER A 138 -5.84 -7.24 13.85
C SER A 138 -7.17 -7.97 13.78
N TYR A 139 -7.23 -9.10 13.08
CA TYR A 139 -8.43 -9.89 12.94
C TYR A 139 -8.10 -11.37 12.68
N LEU A 140 -9.09 -12.23 12.85
CA LEU A 140 -9.06 -13.61 12.41
C LEU A 140 -9.72 -13.71 11.04
N PHE A 141 -9.03 -14.34 10.10
CA PHE A 141 -9.55 -14.74 8.80
C PHE A 141 -9.24 -16.21 8.59
N LYS A 142 -10.27 -17.05 8.41
CA LYS A 142 -10.13 -18.52 8.34
C LYS A 142 -9.33 -19.11 9.51
N GLU A 143 -9.64 -18.66 10.72
CA GLU A 143 -8.97 -19.06 11.97
C GLU A 143 -7.47 -18.72 12.05
N LYS A 144 -6.94 -17.92 11.10
CA LYS A 144 -5.58 -17.38 11.15
C LYS A 144 -5.60 -15.92 11.55
N GLU A 145 -4.73 -15.56 12.49
CA GLU A 145 -4.54 -14.17 12.88
C GLU A 145 -3.79 -13.39 11.79
N ARG A 146 -4.28 -12.18 11.53
CA ARG A 146 -3.74 -11.23 10.56
C ARG A 146 -3.55 -9.91 11.28
N ILE A 147 -2.42 -9.25 11.01
CA ILE A 147 -2.09 -7.95 11.57
C ILE A 147 -1.66 -7.05 10.42
N VAL A 148 -2.32 -5.90 10.29
CA VAL A 148 -2.07 -4.91 9.24
C VAL A 148 -1.69 -3.61 9.92
N ASN A 149 -0.53 -3.07 9.54
CA ASN A 149 -0.05 -1.77 10.00
C ASN A 149 -0.02 -0.81 8.81
N ILE A 150 -0.63 0.36 8.98
CA ILE A 150 -0.71 1.40 7.95
C ILE A 150 -0.13 2.67 8.53
N THR A 151 0.94 3.20 7.94
CA THR A 151 1.50 4.47 8.38
C THR A 151 0.66 5.61 7.82
N LEU A 152 0.36 6.63 8.62
CA LEU A 152 -0.44 7.80 8.19
C LEU A 152 0.41 9.09 8.24
N PRO A 153 1.40 9.26 7.34
CA PRO A 153 2.30 10.40 7.33
C PRO A 153 1.62 11.78 7.25
N ASN A 154 0.42 11.86 6.65
CA ASN A 154 -0.30 13.11 6.39
C ASN A 154 -1.41 13.43 7.42
N LYS A 155 -1.73 12.51 8.36
CA LYS A 155 -2.69 12.82 9.43
C LYS A 155 -2.10 13.93 10.31
N LEU A 156 -2.76 15.08 10.31
CA LEU A 156 -2.27 16.35 10.87
C LEU A 156 -1.74 16.21 12.32
N ARG A 157 -0.44 16.47 12.50
CA ARG A 157 0.29 16.44 13.78
C ARG A 157 -0.01 17.63 14.70
N SER A 158 -0.24 18.79 14.11
CA SER A 158 -0.78 20.03 14.66
C SER A 158 -0.83 21.03 13.50
N LYS A 159 -1.62 22.10 13.60
CA LYS A 159 -1.61 23.18 12.59
C LYS A 159 -0.22 23.80 12.38
N ASP A 160 0.70 23.62 13.34
CA ASP A 160 2.03 24.25 13.37
C ASP A 160 3.16 23.35 12.83
N TYR A 161 2.93 22.04 12.63
CA TYR A 161 4.02 21.09 12.34
C TYR A 161 4.20 20.74 10.85
N ILE A 162 3.15 20.81 10.04
CA ILE A 162 3.23 20.44 8.62
C ILE A 162 3.22 21.72 7.78
N ARG A 163 4.36 22.02 7.12
CA ARG A 163 4.45 23.12 6.14
C ARG A 163 3.87 22.74 4.77
N ALA A 164 3.69 21.45 4.47
CA ALA A 164 3.13 20.94 3.22
C ALA A 164 2.64 19.48 3.37
N ASN A 165 1.49 19.13 2.77
CA ASN A 165 1.02 17.74 2.66
C ASN A 165 2.01 16.90 1.85
N LEU A 166 2.40 15.72 2.34
CA LEU A 166 3.31 14.83 1.62
C LEU A 166 2.56 14.21 0.46
N ALA A 167 2.86 14.64 -0.75
CA ALA A 167 2.46 13.94 -1.96
C ALA A 167 3.30 12.67 -2.14
N LYS A 168 2.87 11.79 -3.05
CA LYS A 168 3.66 10.66 -3.54
C LYS A 168 5.08 11.12 -3.91
N TYR A 169 6.12 10.37 -3.48
CA TYR A 169 7.56 10.69 -3.55
C TYR A 169 8.07 11.86 -2.71
N SER A 170 7.25 12.43 -1.83
CA SER A 170 7.77 13.37 -0.85
C SER A 170 8.73 12.63 0.08
N SER A 171 9.95 13.16 0.22
CA SER A 171 10.95 12.60 1.12
C SER A 171 10.50 12.85 2.57
N SER A 172 9.83 11.87 3.16
CA SER A 172 9.35 11.93 4.55
C SER A 172 10.49 12.19 5.55
N GLY A 173 11.73 11.88 5.18
CA GLY A 173 12.94 12.16 5.96
C GLY A 173 13.46 13.60 5.89
N THR A 174 13.05 14.41 4.92
CA THR A 174 13.61 15.78 4.72
C THR A 174 12.67 16.89 5.17
N TYR A 175 11.37 16.60 5.29
CA TYR A 175 10.40 17.45 5.98
C TYR A 175 10.52 17.30 7.51
N ARG A 176 11.69 17.66 8.05
CA ARG A 176 12.03 17.72 9.49
C ARG A 176 11.16 16.85 10.41
N GLN A 177 11.45 15.55 10.47
CA GLN A 177 11.53 14.96 11.81
C GLN A 177 12.84 15.49 12.41
N SER A 178 12.77 16.09 13.59
CA SER A 178 13.93 16.64 14.32
C SER A 178 15.17 15.75 14.23
N LYS A 179 16.37 16.35 14.14
CA LYS A 179 17.69 15.68 14.15
C LYS A 179 17.67 14.41 15.02
N GLY A 180 17.89 13.24 14.40
CA GLY A 180 18.25 12.02 15.13
C GLY A 180 17.35 10.79 14.97
N VAL A 181 16.31 10.79 14.14
CA VAL A 181 15.55 9.56 13.87
C VAL A 181 16.20 8.78 12.73
N ARG A 182 17.02 7.78 13.07
CA ARG A 182 17.42 6.71 12.16
C ARG A 182 16.47 5.53 12.36
N ILE A 183 15.79 5.10 11.30
CA ILE A 183 15.08 3.81 11.29
C ILE A 183 16.15 2.73 11.08
N THR A 184 16.59 2.09 12.15
CA THR A 184 17.43 0.89 12.07
C THR A 184 16.55 -0.32 11.81
N GLN A 185 16.84 -1.08 10.76
CA GLN A 185 16.23 -2.39 10.51
C GLN A 185 16.56 -3.34 11.66
N ALA A 186 15.54 -3.89 12.30
CA ALA A 186 15.70 -4.97 13.25
C ALA A 186 14.78 -6.14 12.88
N ASN A 187 15.44 -7.23 12.56
CA ASN A 187 15.00 -8.63 12.57
C ASN A 187 14.21 -9.17 11.37
N ARG A 188 14.94 -10.06 10.67
CA ARG A 188 14.53 -11.04 9.67
C ARG A 188 13.33 -11.87 10.15
N GLN A 189 12.32 -11.97 9.30
CA GLN A 189 11.45 -13.14 9.19
C GLN A 189 11.46 -13.62 7.73
N THR A 190 11.60 -14.93 7.53
CA THR A 190 11.51 -15.61 6.23
C THR A 190 10.31 -16.58 6.22
N LEU A 191 9.88 -16.94 4.99
CA LEU A 191 8.93 -17.99 4.50
C LEU A 191 7.59 -17.41 3.97
N MET A 192 7.02 -17.78 2.79
CA MET A 192 7.13 -18.94 1.85
C MET A 192 6.51 -18.56 0.46
N THR A 193 7.08 -18.94 -0.70
CA THR A 193 6.76 -20.06 -1.66
C THR A 193 5.38 -20.08 -2.38
N SER A 194 5.20 -19.47 -3.58
CA SER A 194 4.07 -19.86 -4.47
C SER A 194 4.18 -19.49 -5.97
N LEU A 195 3.79 -20.47 -6.80
CA LEU A 195 3.79 -20.67 -8.27
C LEU A 195 2.89 -19.78 -9.18
N TRP A 196 3.17 -18.49 -9.37
CA TRP A 196 2.49 -17.66 -10.41
C TRP A 196 3.43 -16.63 -11.06
N PHE A 197 3.17 -16.24 -12.31
CA PHE A 197 4.02 -15.34 -13.12
C PHE A 197 4.54 -14.12 -12.32
N GLY A 198 5.87 -14.02 -12.19
CA GLY A 198 6.55 -13.28 -11.10
C GLY A 198 6.98 -14.17 -9.92
N ASP A 199 6.95 -15.50 -10.09
CA ASP A 199 7.27 -16.48 -9.05
C ASP A 199 8.75 -16.37 -8.68
N TRP A 200 8.97 -16.33 -7.38
CA TRP A 200 10.22 -16.00 -6.73
C TRP A 200 11.20 -17.16 -6.82
N ASP A 201 11.99 -17.20 -7.90
CA ASP A 201 13.36 -17.69 -7.83
C ASP A 201 14.31 -16.48 -7.90
N LEU A 202 14.59 -15.89 -6.73
CA LEU A 202 15.45 -14.72 -6.52
C LEU A 202 16.92 -14.94 -6.93
N LYS A 203 17.24 -16.04 -7.60
CA LYS A 203 18.61 -16.37 -7.98
C LYS A 203 19.06 -15.88 -9.35
N GLU A 204 18.19 -15.52 -10.31
CA GLU A 204 18.70 -15.47 -11.70
C GLU A 204 18.21 -14.34 -12.62
N ARG A 205 17.40 -13.38 -12.18
CA ARG A 205 17.11 -12.21 -13.03
C ARG A 205 17.85 -10.98 -12.54
N GLU A 206 18.88 -10.59 -13.29
CA GLU A 206 19.55 -9.28 -13.20
C GLU A 206 18.64 -8.16 -13.75
N GLU A 207 17.72 -8.50 -14.66
CA GLU A 207 16.87 -7.54 -15.36
C GLU A 207 15.64 -7.08 -14.54
N ILE A 208 15.25 -5.82 -14.77
CA ILE A 208 14.10 -5.16 -14.14
C ILE A 208 12.82 -5.53 -14.91
N ASP A 209 11.81 -6.05 -14.22
CA ASP A 209 10.51 -6.39 -14.83
C ASP A 209 9.57 -5.17 -14.87
N PHE A 210 9.70 -4.38 -15.94
CA PHE A 210 8.88 -3.18 -16.15
C PHE A 210 7.44 -3.57 -16.52
N CYS A 211 6.48 -3.06 -15.76
CA CYS A 211 5.06 -3.14 -16.12
C CYS A 211 4.55 -1.88 -16.84
N GLU A 212 5.31 -0.78 -16.76
CA GLU A 212 5.05 0.46 -17.50
C GLU A 212 6.38 1.21 -17.62
N LYS A 213 6.88 1.40 -18.84
CA LYS A 213 8.09 2.18 -19.10
C LYS A 213 7.71 3.55 -19.66
N LYS A 214 8.42 4.61 -19.24
CA LYS A 214 8.24 5.98 -19.75
C LYS A 214 9.51 6.47 -20.42
N ASN A 215 9.35 7.32 -21.42
CA ASN A 215 10.47 8.04 -22.05
C ASN A 215 10.74 9.38 -21.36
N ASP A 216 11.76 10.09 -21.86
CA ASP A 216 12.17 11.45 -21.47
C ASP A 216 11.07 12.51 -21.63
N ARG A 217 10.06 12.24 -22.48
CA ARG A 217 8.86 13.06 -22.66
C ARG A 217 7.70 12.66 -21.75
N CYS A 218 7.93 11.72 -20.84
CA CYS A 218 6.94 11.19 -19.91
C CYS A 218 5.75 10.46 -20.56
N GLU A 219 5.94 9.98 -21.79
CA GLU A 219 4.97 9.17 -22.52
C GLU A 219 5.23 7.68 -22.23
N ILE A 220 4.16 6.89 -22.11
CA ILE A 220 4.27 5.45 -21.90
C ILE A 220 4.78 4.80 -23.18
N THR A 221 5.95 4.17 -23.11
CA THR A 221 6.54 3.39 -24.21
C THR A 221 6.08 1.94 -24.09
N GLY A 222 5.09 1.54 -24.88
CA GLY A 222 4.53 0.19 -24.89
C GLY A 222 3.17 0.09 -24.18
N SER A 223 2.88 -1.07 -23.60
CA SER A 223 1.65 -1.32 -22.83
C SER A 223 1.87 -1.11 -21.34
N SER A 224 0.90 -0.52 -20.65
CA SER A 224 0.83 -0.53 -19.19
C SER A 224 0.04 -1.75 -18.74
N ASN A 225 0.73 -2.73 -18.19
CA ASN A 225 0.15 -3.97 -17.65
C ASN A 225 0.36 -4.09 -16.14
N CYS A 226 0.60 -2.96 -15.45
CA CYS A 226 0.83 -2.96 -14.00
C CYS A 226 -0.35 -3.51 -13.17
N GLY A 227 -1.55 -3.58 -13.75
CA GLY A 227 -2.69 -4.28 -13.14
C GLY A 227 -2.50 -5.80 -13.02
N ASP A 228 -1.60 -6.37 -13.82
CA ASP A 228 -1.29 -7.80 -13.86
C ASP A 228 -0.19 -8.19 -12.85
N CYS A 229 0.46 -7.21 -12.20
CA CYS A 229 1.50 -7.49 -11.22
C CYS A 229 0.92 -8.08 -9.92
N LEU A 230 1.34 -9.30 -9.59
CA LEU A 230 0.83 -10.08 -8.45
C LEU A 230 0.92 -9.35 -7.10
N TYR A 231 2.02 -8.63 -6.85
CA TYR A 231 2.25 -7.91 -5.60
C TYR A 231 2.02 -6.40 -5.73
N GLY A 232 1.34 -5.96 -6.79
CA GLY A 232 1.31 -4.56 -7.19
C GLY A 232 2.62 -4.16 -7.84
N TRP A 233 2.91 -2.86 -7.83
CA TRP A 233 4.02 -2.29 -8.58
C TRP A 233 4.67 -1.14 -7.81
N GLU A 234 5.95 -0.91 -8.05
CA GLU A 234 6.75 0.15 -7.43
C GLU A 234 7.26 1.10 -8.50
N TYR A 235 7.53 2.35 -8.10
CA TYR A 235 8.14 3.31 -8.99
C TYR A 235 9.65 3.17 -9.00
N LEU A 236 10.21 3.35 -10.18
CA LEU A 236 11.63 3.44 -10.41
C LEU A 236 12.05 4.91 -10.58
N VAL A 237 13.33 5.18 -10.39
CA VAL A 237 13.89 6.52 -10.59
C VAL A 237 14.51 6.60 -11.98
N ASP A 238 13.82 7.29 -12.89
CA ASP A 238 14.20 7.48 -14.30
C ASP A 238 14.17 8.98 -14.70
N TYR A 239 12.99 9.48 -15.07
CA TYR A 239 12.74 10.84 -15.53
C TYR A 239 11.82 11.56 -14.53
N ASN A 240 11.91 12.89 -14.46
CA ASN A 240 11.13 13.68 -13.49
C ASN A 240 9.69 13.94 -13.99
N CYS A 241 8.92 12.87 -14.18
CA CYS A 241 7.57 12.94 -14.71
C CYS A 241 6.53 13.30 -13.65
N VAL A 242 5.65 14.25 -13.97
CA VAL A 242 4.58 14.78 -13.08
C VAL A 242 3.64 13.66 -12.55
N GLY A 243 3.47 12.57 -13.32
CA GLY A 243 2.68 11.39 -12.94
C GLY A 243 3.47 10.24 -12.29
N GLY A 244 4.72 10.48 -11.90
CA GLY A 244 5.68 9.44 -11.48
C GLY A 244 6.42 8.79 -12.64
N GLY A 245 7.57 8.18 -12.33
CA GLY A 245 8.43 7.49 -13.29
C GLY A 245 7.87 6.17 -13.82
N SER A 246 8.72 5.39 -14.47
CA SER A 246 8.46 4.00 -14.85
C SER A 246 8.11 3.14 -13.63
N LYS A 247 7.40 2.04 -13.87
CA LYS A 247 6.91 1.12 -12.85
C LYS A 247 7.43 -0.28 -13.11
N ALA A 248 7.86 -0.95 -12.05
CA ALA A 248 8.19 -2.37 -12.07
C ALA A 248 7.26 -3.16 -11.17
N CYS A 249 7.00 -4.41 -11.52
CA CYS A 249 6.20 -5.28 -10.66
C CYS A 249 6.91 -5.48 -9.31
N SER A 250 6.18 -5.26 -8.22
CA SER A 250 6.65 -5.57 -6.88
C SER A 250 6.83 -7.08 -6.75
N PRO A 251 7.66 -7.51 -5.78
CA PRO A 251 8.56 -6.71 -4.94
C PRO A 251 9.88 -6.35 -5.62
N VAL A 252 10.24 -5.07 -5.62
CA VAL A 252 11.55 -4.61 -6.12
C VAL A 252 12.49 -4.49 -4.92
N LYS A 253 13.59 -5.25 -4.93
CA LYS A 253 14.64 -5.15 -3.90
C LYS A 253 15.49 -3.89 -4.10
N CYS A 254 14.86 -2.72 -3.99
CA CYS A 254 15.56 -1.48 -4.27
C CYS A 254 16.70 -1.26 -3.26
N GLY A 255 17.77 -0.62 -3.72
CA GLY A 255 18.92 -0.26 -2.90
C GLY A 255 19.97 -1.35 -2.70
N GLU A 256 19.72 -2.60 -3.13
CA GLU A 256 20.72 -3.68 -3.11
C GLU A 256 21.65 -3.61 -4.34
N LYS A 257 22.85 -4.21 -4.24
CA LYS A 257 23.80 -4.24 -5.37
C LYS A 257 23.22 -4.93 -6.60
N GLY A 258 23.37 -4.29 -7.76
CA GLY A 258 22.79 -4.72 -9.04
C GLY A 258 21.28 -4.51 -9.14
N ARG A 259 20.66 -3.78 -8.20
CA ARG A 259 19.21 -3.52 -8.17
C ARG A 259 18.90 -2.03 -8.33
N PRO A 260 17.65 -1.67 -8.67
CA PRO A 260 17.26 -0.27 -8.79
C PRO A 260 17.51 0.51 -7.50
N ALA A 261 17.91 1.77 -7.61
CA ALA A 261 18.02 2.65 -6.45
C ALA A 261 16.62 2.92 -5.87
N CYS A 262 16.51 2.94 -4.53
CA CYS A 262 15.24 3.28 -3.89
C CYS A 262 14.90 4.75 -4.14
N PRO A 263 13.66 5.08 -4.53
CA PRO A 263 13.28 6.46 -4.77
C PRO A 263 13.35 7.29 -3.48
N ARG A 264 14.15 8.36 -3.53
CA ARG A 264 14.36 9.33 -2.44
C ARG A 264 13.77 10.70 -2.76
N GLY A 265 13.57 11.00 -4.05
CA GLY A 265 13.05 12.26 -4.59
C GLY A 265 14.11 13.37 -4.68
N VAL A 266 13.94 14.37 -5.55
CA VAL A 266 14.91 15.47 -5.76
C VAL A 266 14.67 16.73 -4.94
N LEU A 267 13.51 16.82 -4.28
CA LEU A 267 13.05 18.04 -3.61
C LEU A 267 14.00 18.51 -2.50
N TRP A 268 14.78 17.60 -1.92
CA TRP A 268 15.80 17.91 -0.93
C TRP A 268 17.03 18.64 -1.49
N SER A 269 17.26 18.53 -2.80
CA SER A 269 18.37 19.19 -3.50
C SER A 269 18.03 20.61 -3.93
N GLY A 270 16.74 21.01 -3.87
CA GLY A 270 16.26 22.34 -4.27
C GLY A 270 16.42 22.64 -5.77
N LYS A 271 16.72 21.62 -6.58
CA LYS A 271 16.88 21.72 -8.03
C LYS A 271 15.71 21.04 -8.73
N ASP A 272 15.14 21.74 -9.69
CA ASP A 272 14.24 21.15 -10.68
C ASP A 272 15.14 20.51 -11.76
N ILE A 273 15.16 19.18 -11.81
CA ILE A 273 16.01 18.42 -12.71
C ILE A 273 15.07 17.56 -13.55
N GLN A 274 15.11 17.72 -14.88
CA GLN A 274 14.23 16.97 -15.78
C GLN A 274 14.63 15.48 -15.88
N GLU A 275 15.93 15.20 -15.86
CA GLU A 275 16.48 13.85 -15.94
C GLU A 275 17.01 13.44 -14.56
N LEU A 276 16.45 12.36 -14.00
CA LEU A 276 16.85 11.87 -12.66
C LEU A 276 17.86 10.74 -12.74
N CYS A 277 18.05 10.15 -13.92
CA CYS A 277 19.02 9.10 -14.18
C CYS A 277 20.37 9.70 -14.57
N PHE A 278 21.22 9.94 -13.58
CA PHE A 278 22.64 10.26 -13.77
C PHE A 278 23.43 9.74 -12.57
N ASP A 279 24.74 9.61 -12.73
CA ASP A 279 25.60 9.07 -11.67
C ASP A 279 25.57 9.96 -10.41
N ASP A 280 25.55 9.32 -9.25
CA ASP A 280 25.35 9.93 -7.93
C ASP A 280 24.06 10.77 -7.82
N SER A 281 23.04 10.41 -8.61
CA SER A 281 21.78 11.15 -8.59
C SER A 281 21.17 11.16 -7.19
N PRO A 282 20.83 12.36 -6.67
CA PRO A 282 20.23 12.52 -5.36
C PRO A 282 18.81 11.94 -5.27
N ALA A 283 18.23 11.60 -6.42
CA ALA A 283 16.88 11.07 -6.53
C ALA A 283 16.78 9.60 -6.09
N GLY A 284 17.90 8.87 -6.07
CA GLY A 284 18.01 7.47 -5.65
C GLY A 284 18.74 7.28 -4.32
N PHE A 285 18.56 6.12 -3.69
CA PHE A 285 19.31 5.68 -2.52
C PHE A 285 19.72 4.22 -2.64
N CYS A 286 20.98 3.93 -2.31
CA CYS A 286 21.57 2.61 -2.25
C CYS A 286 22.08 2.29 -0.84
N GLN A 287 22.06 1.00 -0.46
CA GLN A 287 22.49 0.51 0.85
C GLN A 287 24.01 0.36 0.91
N ASP A 288 24.56 0.17 2.11
CA ASP A 288 25.93 -0.31 2.34
C ASP A 288 27.04 0.38 1.50
N ASP A 289 26.96 1.72 1.42
CA ASP A 289 27.90 2.59 0.70
C ASP A 289 28.01 2.34 -0.82
N LEU A 290 27.04 1.62 -1.40
CA LEU A 290 26.93 1.41 -2.84
C LEU A 290 26.69 2.74 -3.57
N GLN A 291 27.21 2.84 -4.79
CA GLN A 291 27.05 4.03 -5.61
C GLN A 291 25.77 3.96 -6.45
N VAL A 292 25.15 5.12 -6.64
CA VAL A 292 24.01 5.27 -7.55
C VAL A 292 24.58 5.57 -8.93
N ILE A 293 24.27 4.75 -9.93
CA ILE A 293 24.64 5.00 -11.33
C ILE A 293 23.40 5.02 -12.22
N CYS A 294 23.48 5.68 -13.37
CA CYS A 294 22.44 5.53 -14.40
C CYS A 294 22.69 4.27 -15.23
N GLY A 295 21.76 3.31 -15.17
CA GLY A 295 21.82 2.09 -15.97
C GLY A 295 21.46 2.32 -17.44
N GLU A 296 21.81 1.35 -18.30
CA GLU A 296 21.52 1.40 -19.74
C GLU A 296 20.01 1.52 -20.05
N ASP A 297 19.17 1.02 -19.14
CA ASP A 297 17.71 1.10 -19.24
C ASP A 297 17.12 2.49 -18.95
N GLY A 298 17.96 3.47 -18.58
CA GLY A 298 17.53 4.82 -18.17
C GLY A 298 16.96 4.87 -16.75
N VAL A 299 17.35 3.92 -15.90
CA VAL A 299 16.92 3.83 -14.48
C VAL A 299 18.15 3.84 -13.57
N LEU A 300 18.03 4.46 -12.40
CA LEU A 300 19.10 4.42 -11.39
C LEU A 300 19.28 3.01 -10.81
N ILE A 301 20.53 2.54 -10.77
CA ILE A 301 20.95 1.23 -10.26
C ILE A 301 22.03 1.42 -9.19
N CYS A 302 22.09 0.50 -8.23
CA CYS A 302 23.11 0.47 -7.18
C CYS A 302 24.27 -0.46 -7.53
N ILE A 303 25.53 0.00 -7.43
CA ILE A 303 26.74 -0.80 -7.72
C ILE A 303 27.74 -0.89 -6.57
#